data_AF-A0A842LX03-F1
#
_entry.id   AF-A0A842LX03-F1
#
_cell.length_a   1.000
_cell.length_b   1.000
_cell.length_c   1.000
_cell.angle_alpha   90.00
_cell.angle_beta   90.00
_cell.angle_gamma   90.00
#
_symmetry.space_group_name_H-M   'P 1'
#
loop_
_entity.id
_entity.type
_entity.pdbx_description
1 polymer ?
#
loop_
_entity_poly.entity_id
_entity_poly.type
_entity_poly.pdbx_seq_one_letter_code
_entity_poly.pdbx_strand_id
1 'polypeptide(L)'
;MLLKEILDCYMEKVSGLKEHCDRCLRTERWGGSVVLMVVDAAFTSIGLNYFTAVVPKVEEFNKKFVESEKIKDLRGLAKAELDELRSVWKNKRSWHIAKNIASYLSTLSKNDKTALRTWAKNAKLESWREDPIGRIKGVGLITFQYLRMMGGIDTVMPDKIVKRVVNEILVKAGIEPVNDNMEFIKKVEEVALNCGYRPIELCWMTWLIQPEGKIMRMEKYSGLLSKI
;
A
#
# COMPACT_ATOMS: atom_id res chain seq x y z
N MET A 1 12.51 18.84 -19.00
CA MET A 1 13.87 18.95 -18.45
C MET A 1 13.80 19.29 -16.96
N LEU A 2 13.26 20.45 -16.57
CA LEU A 2 13.15 20.87 -15.16
C LEU A 2 12.42 19.89 -14.22
N LEU A 3 11.25 19.35 -14.60
CA LEU A 3 10.51 18.41 -13.73
C LEU A 3 11.30 17.12 -13.44
N LYS A 4 11.99 16.59 -14.46
CA LYS A 4 12.82 15.39 -14.31
C LYS A 4 13.99 15.67 -13.37
N GLU A 5 14.71 16.77 -13.56
CA GLU A 5 15.83 17.15 -12.69
C GLU A 5 15.39 17.30 -11.23
N ILE A 6 14.23 17.92 -10.98
CA ILE A 6 13.68 18.02 -9.62
C ILE A 6 13.38 16.63 -9.05
N LEU A 7 12.75 15.75 -9.84
CA LEU A 7 12.45 14.38 -9.40
C LEU A 7 13.72 13.57 -9.13
N ASP A 8 14.74 13.68 -9.99
CA ASP A 8 16.03 13.02 -9.82
C ASP A 8 16.64 13.39 -8.45
N CYS A 9 16.64 14.67 -8.07
CA CYS A 9 17.12 15.12 -6.76
C CYS A 9 16.36 14.54 -5.55
N TYR A 10 15.08 14.16 -5.72
CA TYR A 10 14.32 13.46 -4.68
C TYR A 10 14.66 11.96 -4.68
N MET A 11 14.76 11.35 -5.86
CA MET A 11 15.05 9.93 -6.02
C MET A 11 16.46 9.55 -5.53
N GLU A 12 17.45 10.43 -5.70
CA GLU A 12 18.83 10.24 -5.20
C GLU A 12 18.89 10.06 -3.67
N LYS A 13 17.93 10.61 -2.92
CA LYS A 13 17.87 10.52 -1.45
C LYS A 13 17.32 9.19 -0.93
N VAL A 14 16.77 8.36 -1.83
CA VAL A 14 16.12 7.08 -1.50
C VAL A 14 16.77 5.93 -2.27
N SER A 15 18.10 5.83 -2.15
CA SER A 15 18.90 4.78 -2.80
C SER A 15 18.44 3.38 -2.39
N GLY A 16 18.32 2.46 -3.36
CA GLY A 16 17.81 1.10 -3.12
C GLY A 16 16.29 0.96 -3.19
N LEU A 17 15.54 2.05 -3.39
CA LEU A 17 14.07 2.03 -3.44
C LEU A 17 13.49 1.05 -4.46
N LYS A 18 14.17 0.92 -5.61
CA LYS A 18 13.76 0.07 -6.72
C LYS A 18 13.52 -1.38 -6.30
N GLU A 19 14.39 -1.94 -5.46
CA GLU A 19 14.28 -3.32 -4.99
C GLU A 19 13.01 -3.54 -4.17
N HIS A 20 12.68 -2.61 -3.28
CA HIS A 20 11.47 -2.70 -2.48
C HIS A 20 10.20 -2.56 -3.33
N CYS A 21 10.22 -1.66 -4.33
CA CYS A 21 9.14 -1.52 -5.31
C CYS A 21 8.95 -2.82 -6.12
N ASP A 22 10.05 -3.42 -6.58
CA ASP A 22 10.01 -4.67 -7.35
C ASP A 22 9.43 -5.82 -6.54
N ARG A 23 9.84 -5.97 -5.27
CA ARG A 23 9.26 -6.95 -4.34
C ARG A 23 7.77 -6.71 -4.14
N CYS A 24 7.35 -5.46 -3.95
CA CYS A 24 5.94 -5.12 -3.82
C CYS A 24 5.14 -5.56 -5.08
N LEU A 25 5.64 -5.23 -6.28
CA LEU A 25 4.96 -5.56 -7.54
C LEU A 25 4.94 -7.07 -7.86
N ARG A 26 5.92 -7.83 -7.34
CA ARG A 26 5.91 -9.30 -7.39
C ARG A 26 5.01 -9.94 -6.34
N THR A 27 4.30 -9.14 -5.54
CA THR A 27 3.47 -9.62 -4.42
C THR A 27 4.34 -10.41 -3.43
N GLU A 28 5.50 -9.85 -3.07
CA GLU A 28 6.46 -10.42 -2.10
C GLU A 28 6.55 -9.61 -0.81
N ARG A 29 5.72 -8.57 -0.69
CA ARG A 29 5.56 -7.84 0.56
C ARG A 29 5.18 -8.78 1.70
N TRP A 30 5.68 -8.56 2.91
CA TRP A 30 5.48 -9.46 4.06
C TRP A 30 5.86 -10.92 3.76
N GLY A 31 6.99 -11.12 3.08
CA GLY A 31 7.45 -12.45 2.64
C GLY A 31 6.49 -13.15 1.65
N GLY A 32 5.63 -12.38 0.98
CA GLY A 32 4.60 -12.91 0.08
C GLY A 32 3.30 -13.34 0.77
N SER A 33 3.14 -13.07 2.07
CA SER A 33 1.90 -13.38 2.79
C SER A 33 0.80 -12.40 2.42
N VAL A 34 -0.14 -12.84 1.57
CA VAL A 34 -1.31 -12.04 1.19
C VAL A 34 -2.24 -11.77 2.36
N VAL A 35 -2.31 -12.67 3.35
CA VAL A 35 -3.03 -12.43 4.61
C VAL A 35 -2.48 -11.18 5.29
N LEU A 36 -1.16 -11.05 5.41
CA LEU A 36 -0.53 -9.88 6.02
C LEU A 36 -0.71 -8.62 5.17
N MET A 37 -0.66 -8.72 3.84
CA MET A 37 -0.96 -7.58 2.95
C MET A 37 -2.39 -7.05 3.13
N VAL A 38 -3.38 -7.94 3.28
CA VAL A 38 -4.78 -7.56 3.50
C VAL A 38 -4.95 -6.89 4.87
N VAL A 39 -4.32 -7.42 5.91
CA VAL A 39 -4.33 -6.82 7.25
C VAL A 39 -3.64 -5.45 7.26
N ASP A 40 -2.49 -5.34 6.62
CA ASP A 40 -1.73 -4.08 6.46
C ASP A 40 -2.55 -3.00 5.74
N ALA A 41 -3.20 -3.33 4.62
CA ALA A 41 -4.09 -2.41 3.92
C ALA A 41 -5.29 -1.97 4.77
N ALA A 42 -5.88 -2.91 5.52
CA ALA A 42 -7.02 -2.63 6.38
C ALA A 42 -6.64 -1.74 7.59
N PHE A 43 -5.46 -1.92 8.16
CA PHE A 43 -4.96 -1.07 9.25
C PHE A 43 -4.59 0.31 8.76
N THR A 44 -4.04 0.43 7.55
CA THR A 44 -3.68 1.72 6.94
C THR A 44 -4.92 2.59 6.66
N SER A 45 -6.11 2.00 6.51
CA SER A 45 -7.37 2.70 6.16
C SER A 45 -7.83 3.81 7.12
N ILE A 46 -7.26 3.87 8.33
CA ILE A 46 -7.62 4.85 9.37
C ILE A 46 -6.68 6.06 9.43
N GLY A 47 -5.58 6.06 8.66
CA GLY A 47 -4.64 7.19 8.59
C GLY A 47 -3.69 7.34 9.79
N LEU A 48 -3.39 6.25 10.52
CA LEU A 48 -2.34 6.26 11.53
C LEU A 48 -0.94 6.20 10.89
N ASN A 49 0.09 6.49 11.68
CA ASN A 49 1.48 6.39 11.22
C ASN A 49 1.81 4.95 10.82
N TYR A 50 2.28 4.78 9.58
CA TYR A 50 2.57 3.47 9.01
C TYR A 50 3.65 2.72 9.83
N PHE A 51 4.82 3.33 10.02
CA PHE A 51 5.98 2.65 10.61
C PHE A 51 5.86 2.46 12.12
N THR A 52 5.22 3.39 12.84
CA THR A 52 5.17 3.35 14.31
C THR A 52 3.87 2.78 14.87
N ALA A 53 2.79 2.68 14.08
CA ALA A 53 1.52 2.14 14.53
C ALA A 53 1.04 0.93 13.73
N VAL A 54 1.07 1.00 12.38
CA VAL A 54 0.55 -0.08 11.53
C VAL A 54 1.48 -1.28 11.53
N VAL A 55 2.74 -1.10 11.14
CA VAL A 55 3.72 -2.20 11.00
C VAL A 55 3.87 -3.02 12.29
N PRO A 56 4.06 -2.42 13.48
CA PRO A 56 4.19 -3.20 14.72
C PRO A 56 2.96 -4.07 15.00
N LYS A 57 1.77 -3.64 14.59
CA LYS A 57 0.53 -4.40 14.78
C LYS A 57 0.30 -5.46 13.72
N VAL A 58 0.79 -5.28 12.50
CA VAL A 58 0.82 -6.35 11.50
C VAL A 58 1.81 -7.44 11.94
N GLU A 59 2.98 -7.06 12.46
CA GLU A 59 3.96 -7.99 13.06
C GLU A 59 3.38 -8.75 14.27
N GLU A 60 2.67 -8.05 15.17
CA GLU A 60 1.97 -8.69 16.30
C GLU A 60 0.92 -9.69 15.81
N PHE A 61 0.15 -9.34 14.77
CA PHE A 61 -0.79 -10.26 14.13
C PHE A 61 -0.08 -11.46 13.50
N ASN A 62 1.03 -11.24 12.79
CA ASN A 62 1.83 -12.29 12.17
C ASN A 62 2.26 -13.34 13.19
N LYS A 63 2.94 -12.92 14.27
CA LYS A 63 3.39 -13.80 15.36
C LYS A 63 2.24 -14.56 16.02
N LYS A 64 1.13 -13.85 16.27
CA LYS A 64 0.02 -14.42 17.02
C LYS A 64 -0.81 -15.41 16.22
N PHE A 65 -0.99 -15.20 14.92
CA PHE A 65 -1.96 -15.95 14.12
C PHE A 65 -1.39 -16.66 12.89
N VAL A 66 -0.40 -16.08 12.22
CA VAL A 66 0.14 -16.65 10.97
C VAL A 66 1.28 -17.62 11.28
N GLU A 67 2.28 -17.19 12.06
CA GLU A 67 3.40 -18.05 12.49
C GLU A 67 2.94 -19.20 13.40
N SER A 68 1.87 -18.97 14.18
CA SER A 68 1.24 -20.00 15.02
C SER A 68 0.27 -20.92 14.26
N GLU A 69 0.17 -20.76 12.94
CA GLU A 69 -0.70 -21.54 12.04
C GLU A 69 -2.21 -21.43 12.30
N LYS A 70 -2.67 -20.53 13.18
CA LYS A 70 -4.10 -20.30 13.43
C LYS A 70 -4.83 -19.73 12.21
N ILE A 71 -4.14 -18.90 11.41
CA ILE A 71 -4.63 -18.32 10.16
C ILE A 71 -3.60 -18.60 9.07
N LYS A 72 -3.88 -19.62 8.24
CA LYS A 72 -2.96 -20.10 7.19
C LYS A 72 -3.14 -19.39 5.85
N ASP A 73 -4.37 -18.95 5.55
CA ASP A 73 -4.76 -18.40 4.26
C ASP A 73 -5.89 -17.35 4.43
N LEU A 74 -6.30 -16.75 3.32
CA LEU A 74 -7.41 -15.79 3.30
C LEU A 74 -8.73 -16.38 3.79
N ARG A 75 -8.97 -17.70 3.61
CA ARG A 75 -10.17 -18.37 4.16
C ARG A 75 -10.13 -18.43 5.67
N GLY A 76 -8.96 -18.72 6.24
CA GLY A 76 -8.72 -18.63 7.68
C GLY A 76 -9.01 -17.23 8.22
N LEU A 77 -8.49 -16.20 7.56
CA LEU A 77 -8.73 -14.81 7.97
C LEU A 77 -10.22 -14.44 7.88
N ALA A 78 -10.90 -14.83 6.80
CA ALA A 78 -12.32 -14.57 6.62
C ALA A 78 -13.19 -15.22 7.72
N LYS A 79 -12.80 -16.39 8.23
CA LYS A 79 -13.52 -17.14 9.27
C LYS A 79 -13.08 -16.82 10.71
N ALA A 80 -11.93 -16.18 10.90
CA ALA A 80 -11.37 -15.91 12.23
C ALA A 80 -12.31 -15.12 13.15
N GLU A 81 -12.34 -15.47 14.43
CA GLU A 81 -13.23 -14.83 15.41
C GLU A 81 -12.85 -13.36 15.64
N LEU A 82 -13.85 -12.47 15.55
CA LEU A 82 -13.60 -11.02 15.58
C LEU A 82 -12.99 -10.58 16.92
N ASP A 83 -13.43 -11.14 18.04
CA ASP A 83 -12.92 -10.74 19.35
C ASP A 83 -11.48 -11.21 19.60
N GLU A 84 -11.07 -12.34 19.02
CA GLU A 84 -9.66 -12.74 19.02
C GLU A 84 -8.81 -11.74 18.22
N LEU A 85 -9.23 -11.37 17.01
CA LEU A 85 -8.52 -10.39 16.18
C LEU A 85 -8.38 -9.03 16.89
N ARG A 86 -9.42 -8.62 17.64
CA ARG A 86 -9.44 -7.38 18.43
C ARG A 86 -8.47 -7.35 19.62
N SER A 87 -7.84 -8.47 19.95
CA SER A 87 -6.72 -8.47 20.89
C SER A 87 -5.51 -7.72 20.33
N VAL A 88 -5.29 -7.75 19.01
CA VAL A 88 -4.17 -7.06 18.33
C VAL A 88 -4.53 -5.63 17.97
N TRP A 89 -5.70 -5.44 17.34
CA TRP A 89 -6.15 -4.14 16.82
C TRP A 89 -7.57 -3.83 17.26
N LYS A 90 -7.80 -2.75 18.02
CA LYS A 90 -9.12 -2.51 18.65
C LYS A 90 -10.20 -2.09 17.66
N ASN A 91 -9.84 -1.47 16.54
CA ASN A 91 -10.81 -0.92 15.58
C ASN A 91 -11.56 -2.04 14.85
N LYS A 92 -12.87 -2.17 15.13
CA LYS A 92 -13.74 -3.17 14.50
C LYS A 92 -13.86 -2.99 12.98
N ARG A 93 -13.90 -1.75 12.50
CA ARG A 93 -14.05 -1.45 11.07
C ARG A 93 -12.86 -1.98 10.26
N SER A 94 -11.63 -1.85 10.75
CA SER A 94 -10.45 -2.41 10.07
C SER A 94 -10.55 -3.94 9.93
N TRP A 95 -11.03 -4.65 10.94
CA TRP A 95 -11.24 -6.10 10.83
C TRP A 95 -12.38 -6.47 9.89
N HIS A 96 -13.47 -5.70 9.87
CA HIS A 96 -14.52 -5.92 8.87
C HIS A 96 -13.97 -5.75 7.45
N ILE A 97 -13.14 -4.74 7.20
CA ILE A 97 -12.47 -4.57 5.89
C ILE A 97 -11.61 -5.80 5.57
N ALA A 98 -10.70 -6.18 6.47
CA ALA A 98 -9.79 -7.31 6.25
C ALA A 98 -10.54 -8.61 5.97
N LYS A 99 -11.54 -8.96 6.80
CA LYS A 99 -12.33 -10.18 6.65
C LYS A 99 -13.15 -10.21 5.36
N ASN A 100 -13.76 -9.09 4.95
CA ASN A 100 -14.54 -9.04 3.72
C ASN A 100 -13.66 -9.10 2.46
N ILE A 101 -12.50 -8.43 2.47
CA ILE A 101 -11.51 -8.55 1.39
C ILE A 101 -11.06 -10.01 1.28
N ALA A 102 -10.68 -10.62 2.40
CA ALA A 102 -10.21 -12.00 2.44
C ALA A 102 -11.30 -12.99 1.96
N SER A 103 -12.54 -12.78 2.41
CA SER A 103 -13.70 -13.57 1.97
C SER A 103 -13.85 -13.52 0.46
N TYR A 104 -13.90 -12.33 -0.14
CA TYR A 104 -14.03 -12.18 -1.58
C TYR A 104 -12.85 -12.78 -2.35
N LEU A 105 -11.61 -12.42 -2.01
CA LEU A 105 -10.42 -12.92 -2.71
C LEU A 105 -10.33 -14.44 -2.67
N SER A 106 -10.71 -15.06 -1.54
CA SER A 106 -10.70 -16.52 -1.40
C SER A 106 -11.64 -17.26 -2.34
N THR A 107 -12.62 -16.57 -2.95
CA THR A 107 -13.49 -17.13 -3.98
C THR A 107 -12.85 -17.19 -5.37
N LEU A 108 -11.80 -16.39 -5.61
CA LEU A 108 -11.16 -16.26 -6.93
C LEU A 108 -10.13 -17.36 -7.20
N SER A 109 -9.45 -17.83 -6.16
CA SER A 109 -8.42 -18.87 -6.26
C SER A 109 -8.13 -19.48 -4.89
N LYS A 110 -7.76 -20.76 -4.86
CA LYS A 110 -7.25 -21.43 -3.65
C LYS A 110 -5.85 -20.94 -3.24
N ASN A 111 -5.07 -20.42 -4.20
CA ASN A 111 -3.79 -19.78 -3.95
C ASN A 111 -4.00 -18.27 -3.78
N ASP A 112 -3.68 -17.74 -2.60
CA ASP A 112 -3.94 -16.36 -2.23
C ASP A 112 -3.18 -15.34 -3.10
N LYS A 113 -1.93 -15.65 -3.48
CA LYS A 113 -1.12 -14.80 -4.38
C LYS A 113 -1.78 -14.68 -5.74
N THR A 114 -2.23 -15.80 -6.30
CA THR A 114 -3.00 -15.81 -7.56
C THR A 114 -4.31 -15.05 -7.42
N ALA A 115 -5.03 -15.20 -6.30
CA ALA A 115 -6.28 -14.49 -6.06
C ALA A 115 -6.09 -12.96 -6.07
N LEU A 116 -5.13 -12.46 -5.28
CA LEU A 116 -4.85 -11.03 -5.18
C LEU A 116 -4.42 -10.45 -6.52
N ARG A 117 -3.51 -11.10 -7.24
CA ARG A 117 -3.03 -10.65 -8.55
C ARG A 117 -4.12 -10.67 -9.61
N THR A 118 -4.97 -11.70 -9.58
CA THR A 118 -6.12 -11.82 -10.49
C THR A 118 -7.12 -10.69 -10.25
N TRP A 119 -7.48 -10.42 -9.00
CA TRP A 119 -8.34 -9.28 -8.70
C TRP A 119 -7.69 -7.97 -9.14
N ALA A 120 -6.45 -7.71 -8.73
CA ALA A 120 -5.79 -6.43 -8.98
C ALA A 120 -5.66 -6.11 -10.48
N LYS A 121 -5.39 -7.12 -11.31
CA LYS A 121 -5.35 -7.01 -12.78
C LYS A 121 -6.70 -6.64 -13.40
N ASN A 122 -7.80 -7.16 -12.85
CA ASN A 122 -9.14 -6.95 -13.38
C ASN A 122 -9.86 -5.74 -12.75
N ALA A 123 -9.39 -5.26 -11.60
CA ALA A 123 -9.93 -4.13 -10.89
C ALA A 123 -9.72 -2.83 -11.68
N LYS A 124 -10.83 -2.15 -12.00
CA LYS A 124 -10.83 -0.87 -12.74
C LYS A 124 -10.85 0.30 -11.76
N LEU A 125 -9.97 1.27 -11.98
CA LEU A 125 -9.83 2.44 -11.11
C LEU A 125 -11.04 3.37 -11.25
N GLU A 126 -11.51 3.62 -12.48
CA GLU A 126 -12.60 4.55 -12.79
C GLU A 126 -13.92 4.12 -12.15
N SER A 127 -14.19 2.81 -12.15
CA SER A 127 -15.39 2.20 -11.59
C SER A 127 -15.11 1.47 -10.27
N TRP A 128 -14.10 1.90 -9.50
CA TRP A 128 -13.69 1.19 -8.28
C TRP A 128 -14.83 1.04 -7.26
N ARG A 129 -15.79 1.97 -7.24
CA ARG A 129 -16.96 1.90 -6.36
C ARG A 129 -17.94 0.78 -6.72
N GLU A 130 -17.84 0.19 -7.90
CA GLU A 130 -18.62 -0.96 -8.35
C GLU A 130 -17.87 -2.28 -8.13
N ASP A 131 -16.54 -2.20 -7.95
CA ASP A 131 -15.69 -3.34 -7.67
C ASP A 131 -16.13 -4.05 -6.37
N PRO A 132 -16.10 -5.40 -6.32
CA PRO A 132 -16.47 -6.14 -5.11
C PRO A 132 -15.69 -5.71 -3.85
N ILE A 133 -14.41 -5.39 -3.97
CA ILE A 133 -13.62 -4.86 -2.85
C ILE A 133 -13.93 -3.38 -2.59
N GLY A 134 -14.09 -2.58 -3.64
CA GLY A 134 -14.39 -1.15 -3.49
C GLY A 134 -15.77 -0.86 -2.87
N ARG A 135 -16.73 -1.79 -3.00
CA ARG A 135 -18.05 -1.71 -2.33
C ARG A 135 -18.04 -2.08 -0.85
N ILE A 136 -16.96 -2.67 -0.34
CA ILE A 136 -16.88 -3.06 1.07
C ILE A 136 -16.96 -1.80 1.94
N LYS A 137 -17.95 -1.77 2.85
CA LYS A 137 -18.14 -0.64 3.76
C LYS A 137 -16.85 -0.35 4.53
N GLY A 138 -16.30 0.83 4.28
CA GLY A 138 -15.11 1.34 4.93
C GLY A 138 -13.84 1.29 4.08
N VAL A 139 -13.84 0.56 2.97
CA VAL A 139 -12.79 0.65 1.94
C VAL A 139 -12.94 1.97 1.20
N GLY A 140 -11.86 2.75 1.16
CA GLY A 140 -11.74 3.95 0.34
C GLY A 140 -10.75 3.74 -0.80
N LEU A 141 -10.69 4.71 -1.70
CA LEU A 141 -9.79 4.68 -2.87
C LEU A 141 -8.33 4.45 -2.50
N ILE A 142 -7.86 5.02 -1.38
CA ILE A 142 -6.50 4.84 -0.86
C ILE A 142 -6.23 3.35 -0.56
N THR A 143 -7.09 2.69 0.23
CA THR A 143 -6.98 1.25 0.53
C THR A 143 -7.07 0.40 -0.73
N PHE A 144 -7.99 0.77 -1.65
CA PHE A 144 -8.17 0.09 -2.92
C PHE A 144 -6.89 0.13 -3.78
N GLN A 145 -6.32 1.31 -3.97
CA GLN A 145 -5.08 1.52 -4.71
C GLN A 145 -3.90 0.81 -4.05
N TYR A 146 -3.81 0.84 -2.72
CA TYR A 146 -2.72 0.19 -2.01
C TYR A 146 -2.74 -1.33 -2.20
N LEU A 147 -3.93 -1.93 -2.15
CA LEU A 147 -4.09 -3.34 -2.37
C LEU A 147 -3.82 -3.71 -3.84
N ARG A 148 -4.22 -2.86 -4.82
CA ARG A 148 -3.85 -3.03 -6.23
C ARG A 148 -2.33 -3.01 -6.42
N MET A 149 -1.64 -2.09 -5.75
CA MET A 149 -0.18 -2.00 -5.76
C MET A 149 0.46 -3.30 -5.25
N MET A 150 0.04 -3.81 -4.10
CA MET A 150 0.51 -5.11 -3.57
C MET A 150 0.12 -6.30 -4.45
N GLY A 151 -0.99 -6.18 -5.20
CA GLY A 151 -1.40 -7.14 -6.22
C GLY A 151 -0.62 -7.06 -7.53
N GLY A 152 0.39 -6.17 -7.62
CA GLY A 152 1.30 -6.09 -8.75
C GLY A 152 0.96 -5.03 -9.79
N ILE A 153 0.02 -4.13 -9.50
CA ILE A 153 -0.26 -2.98 -10.37
C ILE A 153 0.71 -1.86 -10.05
N ASP A 154 1.47 -1.43 -11.05
CA ASP A 154 2.34 -0.27 -10.92
C ASP A 154 1.52 1.02 -10.95
N THR A 155 1.21 1.54 -9.77
CA THR A 155 0.33 2.70 -9.58
C THR A 155 0.72 3.46 -8.30
N VAL A 156 -0.01 4.53 -7.99
CA VAL A 156 0.19 5.37 -6.81
C VAL A 156 -1.01 5.31 -5.87
N MET A 157 -0.73 5.36 -4.56
CA MET A 157 -1.76 5.56 -3.53
C MET A 157 -1.87 7.07 -3.21
N PRO A 158 -3.01 7.74 -3.44
CA PRO A 158 -3.13 9.18 -3.27
C PRO A 158 -3.37 9.58 -1.79
N ASP A 159 -2.47 9.17 -0.89
CA ASP A 159 -2.55 9.57 0.51
C ASP A 159 -2.07 11.02 0.74
N LYS A 160 -2.27 11.52 1.96
CA LYS A 160 -1.93 12.91 2.32
C LYS A 160 -0.44 13.24 2.14
N ILE A 161 0.46 12.31 2.47
CA ILE A 161 1.91 12.52 2.34
C ILE A 161 2.31 12.51 0.87
N VAL A 162 1.82 11.52 0.11
CA VAL A 162 2.09 11.38 -1.32
C VAL A 162 1.62 12.62 -2.08
N LYS A 163 0.38 13.06 -1.83
CA LYS A 163 -0.19 14.26 -2.46
C LYS A 163 0.60 15.51 -2.14
N ARG A 164 0.97 15.69 -0.87
CA ARG A 164 1.77 16.85 -0.46
C ARG A 164 3.11 16.89 -1.19
N VAL A 165 3.89 15.80 -1.12
CA VAL A 165 5.24 15.77 -1.68
C VAL A 165 5.23 15.89 -3.20
N VAL A 166 4.32 15.19 -3.89
CA VAL A 166 4.22 15.31 -5.35
C VAL A 166 3.76 16.72 -5.74
N ASN A 167 2.76 17.29 -5.08
CA ASN A 167 2.33 18.66 -5.39
C ASN A 167 3.45 19.69 -5.11
N GLU A 168 4.27 19.49 -4.07
CA GLU A 168 5.48 20.32 -3.86
C GLU A 168 6.46 20.21 -5.05
N ILE A 169 6.66 19.01 -5.61
CA ILE A 169 7.51 18.79 -6.79
C ILE A 169 6.90 19.45 -8.04
N LEU A 170 5.60 19.30 -8.26
CA LEU A 170 4.89 19.93 -9.38
C LEU A 170 5.03 21.45 -9.32
N VAL A 171 4.76 22.05 -8.16
CA VAL A 171 4.87 23.51 -7.96
C VAL A 171 6.30 24.01 -8.21
N LYS A 172 7.33 23.28 -7.74
CA LYS A 172 8.73 23.62 -8.03
C LYS A 172 9.06 23.58 -9.52
N ALA A 173 8.35 22.77 -10.30
CA ALA A 173 8.47 22.69 -11.74
C ALA A 173 7.58 23.69 -12.50
N GLY A 174 6.85 24.56 -11.80
CA GLY A 174 5.90 25.51 -12.41
C GLY A 174 4.58 24.89 -12.86
N ILE A 175 4.20 23.74 -12.29
CA ILE A 175 2.96 23.01 -12.61
C ILE A 175 1.98 23.15 -11.45
N GLU A 176 0.71 23.41 -11.76
CA GLU A 176 -0.36 23.52 -10.77
C GLU A 176 -0.54 22.23 -9.96
N PRO A 177 -0.82 22.34 -8.64
CA PRO A 177 -1.06 21.18 -7.78
C PRO A 177 -2.39 20.50 -8.13
N VAL A 178 -2.44 19.17 -7.98
CA VAL A 178 -3.64 18.37 -8.27
C VAL A 178 -4.29 17.89 -6.98
N ASN A 179 -5.56 18.27 -6.80
CA ASN A 179 -6.32 18.03 -5.56
C ASN A 179 -7.34 16.90 -5.66
N ASP A 180 -7.93 16.63 -6.82
CA ASP A 180 -8.78 15.45 -6.97
C ASP A 180 -7.94 14.17 -6.94
N ASN A 181 -8.44 13.10 -6.32
CA ASN A 181 -7.65 11.88 -6.17
C ASN A 181 -7.48 11.11 -7.49
N MET A 182 -8.49 11.12 -8.35
CA MET A 182 -8.44 10.39 -9.63
C MET A 182 -7.53 11.13 -10.61
N GLU A 183 -7.67 12.45 -10.69
CA GLU A 183 -6.76 13.30 -11.46
C GLU A 183 -5.32 13.19 -10.94
N PHE A 184 -5.14 13.16 -9.62
CA PHE A 184 -3.81 13.01 -9.02
C PHE A 184 -3.14 11.69 -9.41
N ILE A 185 -3.87 10.56 -9.36
CA ILE A 185 -3.32 9.26 -9.77
C ILE A 185 -2.85 9.32 -11.23
N LYS A 186 -3.71 9.80 -12.13
CA LYS A 186 -3.38 9.93 -13.57
C LYS A 186 -2.18 10.85 -13.79
N LYS A 187 -2.11 11.97 -13.05
CA LYS A 187 -1.01 12.92 -13.18
C LYS A 187 0.31 12.32 -12.72
N VAL A 188 0.33 11.59 -11.60
CA VAL A 188 1.55 10.90 -11.14
C VAL A 188 1.99 9.84 -12.14
N GLU A 189 1.05 9.08 -12.71
CA GLU A 189 1.37 8.05 -13.71
C GLU A 189 1.99 8.68 -14.97
N GLU A 190 1.41 9.76 -15.48
CA GLU A 190 1.97 10.56 -16.58
C GLU A 190 3.37 11.10 -16.26
N VAL A 191 3.54 11.72 -15.09
CA VAL A 191 4.81 12.32 -14.65
C VAL A 191 5.90 11.27 -14.48
N ALA A 192 5.58 10.13 -13.87
CA ALA A 192 6.52 9.03 -13.69
C ALA A 192 7.05 8.56 -15.04
N LEU A 193 6.15 8.24 -15.98
CA LEU A 193 6.52 7.78 -17.32
C LEU A 193 7.37 8.80 -18.07
N ASN A 194 6.96 10.07 -18.07
CA ASN A 194 7.70 11.15 -18.75
C ASN A 194 9.09 11.42 -18.15
N CYS A 195 9.31 11.03 -16.90
CA CYS A 195 10.60 11.21 -16.20
C CYS A 195 11.44 9.94 -16.15
N GLY A 196 10.97 8.82 -16.73
CA GLY A 196 11.69 7.55 -16.75
C GLY A 196 11.60 6.76 -15.44
N TYR A 197 10.57 7.01 -14.64
CA TYR A 197 10.29 6.33 -13.38
C TYR A 197 8.97 5.56 -13.43
N ARG A 198 8.76 4.72 -12.42
CA ARG A 198 7.50 4.02 -12.21
C ARG A 198 6.60 4.76 -11.22
N PRO A 199 5.27 4.72 -11.40
CA PRO A 199 4.31 5.27 -10.44
C PRO A 199 4.55 4.82 -9.00
N ILE A 200 4.86 3.53 -8.78
CA ILE A 200 5.15 3.00 -7.44
C ILE A 200 6.41 3.64 -6.83
N GLU A 201 7.42 3.94 -7.64
CA GLU A 201 8.67 4.53 -7.17
C GLU A 201 8.43 5.95 -6.67
N LEU A 202 7.63 6.76 -7.39
CA LEU A 202 7.23 8.07 -6.90
C LEU A 202 6.44 7.96 -5.59
N CYS A 203 5.51 7.00 -5.51
CA CYS A 203 4.71 6.77 -4.31
C CYS A 203 5.61 6.46 -3.10
N TRP A 204 6.49 5.47 -3.21
CA TRP A 204 7.35 5.04 -2.11
C TRP A 204 8.43 6.07 -1.78
N MET A 205 8.98 6.77 -2.77
CA MET A 205 9.90 7.89 -2.54
C MET A 205 9.28 8.89 -1.59
N THR A 206 8.01 9.27 -1.79
CA THR A 206 7.35 10.26 -0.93
C THR A 206 7.25 9.80 0.53
N TRP A 207 7.06 8.50 0.76
CA TRP A 207 6.99 7.92 2.11
C TRP A 207 8.34 7.88 2.79
N LEU A 208 9.41 7.58 2.04
CA LEU A 208 10.75 7.28 2.57
C LEU A 208 11.67 8.49 2.66
N ILE A 209 11.42 9.54 1.87
CA ILE A 209 12.20 10.79 1.88
C ILE A 209 11.91 11.67 3.11
N GLN A 210 10.89 11.33 3.90
CA GLN A 210 10.55 12.12 5.07
C GLN A 210 11.65 11.99 6.14
N PRO A 211 12.10 13.08 6.77
CA PRO A 211 12.96 13.01 7.94
C PRO A 211 12.16 12.57 9.17
N GLU A 212 12.80 11.83 10.07
CA GLU A 212 12.28 11.52 11.40
C GLU A 212 13.40 11.71 12.44
N GLY A 213 13.42 12.89 13.05
CA GLY A 213 14.58 13.37 13.80
C GLY A 213 15.68 13.83 12.83
N LYS A 214 16.91 13.32 13.02
CA LYS A 214 18.07 13.65 12.17
C LYS A 214 18.30 12.68 11.01
N ILE A 215 17.44 11.67 10.86
CA ILE A 215 17.65 10.54 9.95
C ILE A 215 16.45 10.44 9.00
N MET A 216 16.68 10.06 7.74
CA MET A 216 15.59 9.80 6.78
C MET A 216 14.89 8.49 7.09
N ARG A 217 13.59 8.39 6.79
CA ARG A 217 12.83 7.14 7.01
C ARG A 217 13.42 5.94 6.29
N MET A 218 13.95 6.14 5.08
CA MET A 218 14.65 5.08 4.34
C MET A 218 15.77 4.44 5.17
N GLU A 219 16.61 5.26 5.78
CA GLU A 219 17.74 4.82 6.59
C GLU A 219 17.25 4.23 7.93
N LYS A 220 16.37 4.97 8.63
CA LYS A 220 15.82 4.58 9.93
C LYS A 220 15.11 3.22 9.91
N TYR A 221 14.36 2.95 8.85
CA TYR A 221 13.54 1.73 8.73
C TYR A 221 14.13 0.70 7.75
N SER A 222 15.37 0.86 7.30
CA SER A 222 16.04 -0.06 6.36
C SER A 222 15.91 -1.54 6.75
N GLY A 223 16.23 -1.88 8.00
CA GLY A 223 16.12 -3.26 8.52
C GLY A 223 14.68 -3.78 8.63
N LEU A 224 13.68 -2.89 8.63
CA LEU A 224 12.27 -3.27 8.56
C LEU A 224 11.83 -3.45 7.10
N LEU A 225 12.23 -2.54 6.21
CA LEU A 225 11.93 -2.56 4.77
C LEU A 225 12.49 -3.80 4.05
N SER A 226 13.59 -4.37 4.56
CA SER A 226 14.10 -5.65 4.07
C SER A 226 13.20 -6.84 4.45
N LYS A 227 12.54 -6.78 5.62
CA LYS A 227 11.62 -7.82 6.11
C LYS A 227 10.24 -7.75 5.46
N ILE A 228 9.70 -6.54 5.34
CA ILE A 228 8.36 -6.30 4.79
C ILE A 228 8.37 -6.19 3.27
#